data_AF-A0A2J0LF60-F1
#
_entry.id   AF-A0A2J0LF60-F1
#
_cell.length_a   1.000
_cell.length_b   1.000
_cell.length_c   1.000
_cell.angle_alpha   90.00
_cell.angle_beta   90.00
_cell.angle_gamma   90.00
#
_symmetry.space_group_name_H-M   'P 1'
#
loop_
_entity.id
_entity.type
_entity.pdbx_description
1 polymer ?
#
loop_
_entity_poly.entity_id
_entity_poly.type
_entity_poly.pdbx_seq_one_letter_code
_entity_poly.pdbx_strand_id
1 'polypeptide(L)'
;RSAHDCSEGGLAVALAEMAFAGGFGATLRLDNVPYKGSLTRDDVILFSESNTRFVVEVPAKHKNKFEKIFKGIPAGLIGQVEKSPEFVVYGRNRNVCINAYIQELKTVWQRPLKNQL
;
A
#
# COMPACT_ATOMS: atom_id res chain seq x y z
N ARG A 1 -2.35 -12.35 6.44
CA ARG A 1 -2.22 -11.45 7.61
C ARG A 1 -0.78 -11.01 7.68
N SER A 2 -0.53 -9.76 7.35
CA SER A 2 0.80 -9.16 7.30
C SER A 2 0.76 -7.75 7.88
N ALA A 3 1.90 -7.27 8.33
CA ALA A 3 2.16 -5.88 8.64
C ALA A 3 3.52 -5.50 8.05
N HIS A 4 3.65 -4.29 7.53
CA HIS A 4 4.87 -3.81 6.90
C HIS A 4 5.07 -2.33 7.21
N ASP A 5 6.29 -1.94 7.54
CA ASP A 5 6.66 -0.53 7.67
C ASP A 5 6.65 0.15 6.29
N CYS A 6 6.43 1.46 6.27
CA CYS A 6 6.68 2.26 5.07
C CYS A 6 8.03 2.94 5.21
N SER A 7 9.02 2.43 4.48
CA SER A 7 10.39 2.92 4.46
C SER A 7 10.79 3.30 3.03
N GLU A 8 11.78 2.63 2.44
CA GLU A 8 12.32 2.94 1.11
C GLU A 8 11.25 2.76 0.03
N GLY A 9 11.08 3.77 -0.83
CA GLY A 9 10.07 3.79 -1.88
C GLY A 9 8.63 4.01 -1.40
N GLY A 10 8.41 4.15 -0.09
CA GLY A 10 7.15 4.61 0.49
C GLY A 10 5.99 3.62 0.47
N LEU A 11 4.77 4.16 0.41
CA LEU A 11 3.53 3.39 0.60
C LEU A 11 3.30 2.38 -0.54
N ALA A 12 3.57 2.78 -1.78
CA ALA A 12 3.34 1.94 -2.94
C ALA A 12 4.22 0.69 -2.92
N VAL A 13 5.50 0.85 -2.56
CA VAL A 13 6.46 -0.26 -2.47
C VAL A 13 6.09 -1.20 -1.33
N ALA A 14 5.84 -0.67 -0.13
CA ALA A 14 5.43 -1.49 1.02
C ALA A 14 4.17 -2.33 0.73
N LEU A 15 3.18 -1.75 0.05
CA LEU A 15 1.96 -2.46 -0.36
C LEU A 15 2.23 -3.56 -1.40
N ALA A 16 3.10 -3.29 -2.38
CA ALA A 16 3.50 -4.29 -3.37
C ALA A 16 4.29 -5.45 -2.72
N GLU A 17 5.21 -5.16 -1.81
CA GLU A 17 5.99 -6.15 -1.07
C GLU A 17 5.11 -7.08 -0.23
N MET A 18 4.10 -6.52 0.47
CA MET A 18 3.10 -7.31 1.18
C MET A 18 2.35 -8.29 0.27
N ALA A 19 2.14 -7.92 -1.00
CA ALA A 19 1.43 -8.72 -1.99
C ALA A 19 2.32 -9.78 -2.69
N PHE A 20 3.65 -9.57 -2.76
CA PHE A 20 4.59 -10.48 -3.44
C PHE A 20 4.61 -11.90 -2.90
N ALA A 21 4.39 -12.08 -1.58
CA ALA A 21 4.46 -13.38 -0.93
C ALA A 21 3.24 -14.27 -1.24
N GLY A 22 2.08 -13.66 -1.49
CA GLY A 22 0.82 -14.38 -1.70
C GLY A 22 0.39 -14.51 -3.16
N GLY A 23 1.00 -13.76 -4.08
CA GLY A 23 0.56 -13.70 -5.48
C GLY A 23 -0.83 -13.04 -5.64
N PHE A 24 -1.31 -12.39 -4.59
CA PHE A 24 -2.55 -11.64 -4.55
C PHE A 24 -2.31 -10.22 -5.03
N GLY A 25 -3.27 -9.67 -5.74
CA GLY A 25 -3.35 -8.27 -6.09
C GLY A 25 -3.97 -7.44 -4.99
N ALA A 26 -4.23 -6.17 -5.29
CA ALA A 26 -4.88 -5.26 -4.36
C ALA A 26 -5.60 -4.14 -5.10
N THR A 27 -6.72 -3.71 -4.55
CA THR A 27 -7.44 -2.50 -4.96
C THR A 27 -7.29 -1.44 -3.88
N LEU A 28 -6.63 -0.33 -4.20
CA LEU A 28 -6.24 0.71 -3.24
C LEU A 28 -6.77 2.09 -3.65
N ARG A 29 -7.07 2.95 -2.66
CA ARG A 29 -7.55 4.32 -2.85
C ARG A 29 -6.79 5.29 -1.95
N LEU A 30 -6.15 6.29 -2.56
CA LEU A 30 -5.36 7.29 -1.84
C LEU A 30 -6.20 8.30 -1.05
N ASP A 31 -7.52 8.35 -1.31
CA ASP A 31 -8.48 9.24 -0.62
C ASP A 31 -8.39 9.12 0.91
N ASN A 32 -8.24 7.88 1.38
CA ASN A 32 -8.29 7.53 2.79
C ASN A 32 -6.91 7.51 3.45
N VAL A 33 -5.81 7.80 2.72
CA VAL A 33 -4.48 7.87 3.32
C VAL A 33 -4.40 9.12 4.19
N PRO A 34 -4.09 9.01 5.49
CA PRO A 34 -3.85 10.17 6.34
C PRO A 34 -2.69 11.00 5.79
N TYR A 35 -2.95 12.28 5.51
CA TYR A 35 -1.98 13.18 4.88
C TYR A 35 -1.94 14.53 5.59
N LYS A 36 -0.74 15.05 5.82
CA LYS A 36 -0.51 16.37 6.42
C LYS A 36 0.26 17.24 5.43
N GLY A 37 -0.46 18.03 4.66
CA GLY A 37 0.09 18.96 3.66
C GLY A 37 -1.02 19.68 2.90
N SER A 38 -0.70 20.82 2.29
CA SER A 38 -1.65 21.64 1.51
C SER A 38 -1.78 21.22 0.05
N LEU A 39 -0.75 20.58 -0.51
CA LEU A 39 -0.71 20.11 -1.90
C LEU A 39 -0.87 18.59 -1.93
N THR A 40 -2.02 18.12 -2.40
CA THR A 40 -2.32 16.69 -2.51
C THR A 40 -1.92 16.16 -3.90
N ARG A 41 -0.64 15.84 -4.07
CA ARG A 41 -0.18 15.09 -5.24
C ARG A 41 -0.16 13.60 -4.93
N ASP A 42 -0.71 12.79 -5.82
CA ASP A 42 -0.82 11.34 -5.64
C ASP A 42 0.56 10.66 -5.58
N ASP A 43 1.53 11.12 -6.38
CA ASP A 43 2.90 10.58 -6.37
C ASP A 43 3.61 10.82 -5.03
N VAL A 44 3.43 11.98 -4.41
CA VAL A 44 3.95 12.26 -3.06
C VAL A 44 3.33 11.31 -2.03
N ILE A 45 2.04 11.01 -2.13
CA ILE A 45 1.38 10.07 -1.20
C ILE A 45 1.91 8.64 -1.41
N LEU A 46 2.14 8.25 -2.67
CA LEU A 46 2.63 6.93 -3.05
C LEU A 46 4.07 6.68 -2.60
N PHE A 47 4.95 7.65 -2.82
CA PHE A 47 6.41 7.46 -2.73
C PHE A 47 7.09 8.27 -1.62
N SER A 48 6.32 9.02 -0.81
CA SER A 48 6.90 9.64 0.40
C SER A 48 7.45 8.59 1.34
N GLU A 49 8.66 8.84 1.84
CA GLU A 49 9.36 8.06 2.87
C GLU A 49 9.22 8.70 4.25
N SER A 50 8.12 9.42 4.50
CA SER A 50 7.88 10.00 5.82
C SER A 50 7.86 8.93 6.93
N ASN A 51 8.44 9.27 8.07
CA ASN A 51 8.65 8.34 9.18
C ASN A 51 7.34 7.91 9.87
N THR A 52 7.44 6.84 10.67
CA THR A 52 6.39 6.40 11.61
C THR A 52 5.07 6.02 10.91
N ARG A 53 5.19 5.25 9.82
CA ARG A 53 4.04 4.71 9.09
C ARG A 53 4.20 3.21 8.91
N PHE A 54 3.07 2.51 8.93
CA PHE A 54 3.00 1.08 8.66
C PHE A 54 1.63 0.76 8.05
N VAL A 55 1.58 -0.34 7.32
CA VAL A 55 0.37 -0.91 6.74
C VAL A 55 0.07 -2.23 7.44
N VAL A 56 -1.22 -2.50 7.68
CA VAL A 56 -1.67 -3.75 8.31
C VAL A 56 -2.80 -4.35 7.50
N GLU A 57 -2.68 -5.63 7.17
CA GLU A 57 -3.76 -6.43 6.60
C GLU A 57 -4.66 -6.96 7.73
N VAL A 58 -5.92 -6.54 7.74
CA VAL A 58 -6.89 -6.91 8.78
C VAL A 58 -8.04 -7.70 8.15
N PRO A 59 -8.37 -8.91 8.65
CA PRO A 59 -9.57 -9.62 8.21
C PRO A 59 -10.81 -8.76 8.41
N ALA A 60 -11.72 -8.72 7.43
CA ALA A 60 -12.90 -7.85 7.46
C ALA A 60 -13.72 -7.96 8.78
N LYS A 61 -13.87 -9.19 9.31
CA LYS A 61 -14.55 -9.46 10.59
C LYS A 61 -13.90 -8.80 11.83
N HIS A 62 -12.66 -8.33 11.72
CA HIS A 62 -11.91 -7.69 12.79
C HIS A 62 -11.74 -6.18 12.60
N LYS A 63 -12.20 -5.61 11.47
CA LYS A 63 -12.08 -4.18 11.14
C LYS A 63 -12.49 -3.27 12.31
N ASN A 64 -13.72 -3.41 12.80
CA ASN A 64 -14.26 -2.54 13.85
C ASN A 64 -13.48 -2.65 15.17
N LYS A 65 -12.94 -3.84 15.49
CA LYS A 65 -12.10 -4.03 16.69
C LYS A 65 -10.75 -3.34 16.51
N PHE A 66 -10.15 -3.48 15.33
CA PHE A 66 -8.88 -2.85 14.98
C PHE A 66 -8.99 -1.31 15.01
N GLU A 67 -10.02 -0.75 14.35
CA GLU A 67 -10.26 0.71 14.34
C GLU A 67 -10.47 1.28 15.74
N LYS A 68 -11.10 0.53 16.65
CA LYS A 68 -11.24 0.94 18.05
C LYS A 68 -9.90 1.01 18.79
N ILE A 69 -8.97 0.08 18.52
CA ILE A 69 -7.64 0.07 19.13
C ILE A 69 -6.82 1.29 18.67
N PHE A 70 -6.93 1.66 17.40
CA PHE A 70 -6.19 2.78 16.80
C PHE A 70 -6.92 4.13 16.92
N LYS A 71 -7.98 4.22 17.74
CA LYS A 71 -8.71 5.47 17.93
C LYS A 71 -7.77 6.56 18.46
N GLY A 72 -7.74 7.70 17.76
CA GLY A 72 -6.88 8.84 18.10
C GLY A 72 -5.52 8.83 17.38
N ILE A 73 -5.18 7.75 16.68
CA ILE A 73 -4.01 7.67 15.80
C ILE A 73 -4.49 7.88 14.36
N PRO A 74 -3.84 8.74 13.54
CA PRO A 74 -4.17 8.88 12.13
C PRO A 74 -4.05 7.54 11.40
N ALA A 75 -5.17 6.98 11.00
CA ALA A 75 -5.26 5.70 10.29
C ALA A 75 -6.40 5.75 9.28
N GLY A 76 -6.25 5.02 8.17
CA GLY A 76 -7.26 4.93 7.13
C GLY A 76 -7.33 3.55 6.51
N LEU A 77 -8.54 3.10 6.20
CA LEU A 77 -8.76 1.93 5.37
C LEU A 77 -8.52 2.32 3.91
N ILE A 78 -7.37 1.95 3.38
CA ILE A 78 -6.91 2.38 2.06
C ILE A 78 -7.23 1.39 0.94
N GLY A 79 -7.81 0.22 1.23
CA GLY A 79 -8.19 -0.74 0.20
C GLY A 79 -8.37 -2.16 0.70
N GLN A 80 -8.28 -3.11 -0.23
CA GLN A 80 -8.48 -4.53 0.03
C GLN A 80 -7.54 -5.39 -0.82
N VAL A 81 -7.20 -6.57 -0.30
CA VAL A 81 -6.47 -7.62 -1.03
C VAL A 81 -7.44 -8.31 -1.98
N GLU A 82 -6.99 -8.58 -3.20
CA GLU A 82 -7.78 -9.23 -4.24
C GLU A 82 -7.27 -10.65 -4.52
N LYS A 83 -8.18 -11.53 -4.98
CA LYS A 83 -7.78 -12.86 -5.47
C LYS A 83 -7.10 -12.81 -6.83
N SER A 84 -7.38 -11.77 -7.63
CA SER A 84 -6.72 -11.52 -8.90
C SER A 84 -5.28 -11.05 -8.65
N PRO A 85 -4.34 -11.21 -9.61
CA PRO A 85 -2.97 -10.70 -9.47
C PRO A 85 -2.82 -9.20 -9.79
N GLU A 86 -3.93 -8.49 -10.04
CA GLU A 86 -3.91 -7.08 -10.43
C GLU A 86 -3.70 -6.17 -9.23
N PHE A 87 -2.72 -5.28 -9.33
CA PHE A 87 -2.41 -4.26 -8.34
C PHE A 87 -2.83 -2.90 -8.89
N VAL A 88 -3.94 -2.39 -8.37
CA VAL A 88 -4.57 -1.16 -8.84
C VAL A 88 -4.61 -0.12 -7.72
N VAL A 89 -4.07 1.07 -8.02
CA VAL A 89 -4.13 2.21 -7.11
C VAL A 89 -4.87 3.36 -7.77
N TYR A 90 -5.96 3.79 -7.14
CA TYR A 90 -6.71 4.97 -7.50
C TYR A 90 -6.21 6.19 -6.71
N GLY A 91 -5.89 7.26 -7.42
CA GLY A 91 -5.55 8.55 -6.86
C GLY A 91 -6.73 9.25 -6.20
N ARG A 92 -6.48 10.41 -5.59
CA ARG A 92 -7.51 11.15 -4.83
C ARG A 92 -8.61 11.78 -5.70
N ASN A 93 -8.36 11.90 -7.00
CA ASN A 93 -9.34 12.30 -8.00
C ASN A 93 -10.05 11.09 -8.64
N ARG A 94 -9.84 9.88 -8.10
CA ARG A 94 -10.35 8.59 -8.61
C ARG A 94 -9.79 8.14 -9.96
N ASN A 95 -8.79 8.83 -10.50
CA ASN A 95 -8.06 8.34 -11.66
C ASN A 95 -7.14 7.17 -11.27
N VAL A 96 -6.85 6.31 -12.22
CA VAL A 96 -5.90 5.20 -12.02
C VAL A 96 -4.48 5.78 -12.03
N CYS A 97 -3.75 5.62 -10.92
CA CYS A 97 -2.34 5.98 -10.81
C CYS A 97 -1.42 4.80 -11.13
N ILE A 98 -1.81 3.60 -10.71
CA ILE A 98 -1.07 2.35 -10.95
C ILE A 98 -2.08 1.29 -11.38
N ASN A 99 -1.76 0.57 -12.44
CA ASN A 99 -2.42 -0.67 -12.83
C ASN A 99 -1.36 -1.61 -13.41
N ALA A 100 -0.98 -2.62 -12.65
CA ALA A 100 0.08 -3.56 -13.01
C ALA A 100 -0.21 -4.95 -12.44
N TYR A 101 0.45 -5.98 -12.97
CA TYR A 101 0.42 -7.31 -12.39
C TYR A 101 1.47 -7.46 -11.29
N ILE A 102 1.10 -8.09 -10.17
CA ILE A 102 2.01 -8.21 -9.03
C ILE A 102 3.30 -8.97 -9.36
N GLN A 103 3.25 -9.90 -10.32
CA GLN A 103 4.42 -10.65 -10.81
C GLN A 103 5.40 -9.76 -11.58
N GLU A 104 4.91 -8.78 -12.33
CA GLU A 104 5.74 -7.81 -13.04
C GLU A 104 6.48 -6.92 -12.05
N LEU A 105 5.74 -6.37 -11.07
CA LEU A 105 6.31 -5.55 -9.99
C LEU A 105 7.38 -6.33 -9.22
N LYS A 106 7.10 -7.58 -8.85
CA LYS A 106 8.06 -8.45 -8.17
C LYS A 106 9.31 -8.71 -9.01
N THR A 107 9.16 -8.93 -10.31
CA THR A 107 10.28 -9.18 -11.22
C THR A 107 11.20 -7.97 -11.32
N VAL A 108 10.64 -6.76 -11.45
CA VAL A 108 11.39 -5.52 -11.51
C VAL A 108 12.09 -5.22 -10.19
N TRP A 109 11.38 -5.39 -9.06
CA TRP A 109 11.94 -5.19 -7.71
C TRP A 109 13.11 -6.15 -7.40
N GLN A 110 13.04 -7.42 -7.84
CA GLN A 110 14.12 -8.39 -7.61
C GLN A 110 15.33 -8.23 -8.52
N ARG A 111 15.18 -7.56 -9.68
CA ARG A 111 16.25 -7.42 -10.68
C ARG A 111 17.55 -6.85 -10.09
N PRO A 112 17.56 -5.72 -9.36
CA PRO A 112 18.79 -5.20 -8.76
C PRO A 112 19.41 -6.14 -7.72
N LEU A 113 18.58 -6.86 -6.94
CA LEU A 113 19.04 -7.76 -5.87
C LEU A 113 19.77 -9.00 -6.42
N LYS A 114 19.35 -9.52 -7.58
CA LYS A 114 19.98 -10.68 -8.22
C LYS A 114 21.40 -10.41 -8.73
N ASN A 115 21.74 -9.14 -8.95
CA ASN A 115 23.07 -8.73 -9.41
C ASN A 115 24.03 -8.39 -8.24
N GLN A 116 23.59 -8.60 -7.00
CA GLN A 116 24.38 -8.36 -5.78
C GLN A 116 24.75 -9.66 -5.02
N LEU A 117 24.47 -10.83 -5.61
CA LEU A 117 24.87 -12.17 -5.15
C LEU A 117 25.71 -12.85 -6.24
#